data_AF-A0AA88XSU8-F1
#
_entry.id   AF-A0AA88XSU8-F1
#
_cell.length_a   1.000
_cell.length_b   1.000
_cell.length_c   1.000
_cell.angle_alpha   90.00
_cell.angle_beta   90.00
_cell.angle_gamma   90.00
#
_symmetry.space_group_name_H-M   'P 1'
#
loop_
_entity.id
_entity.type
_entity.pdbx_description
1 polymer ?
#
loop_
_entity_poly.entity_id
_entity_poly.type
_entity_poly.pdbx_seq_one_letter_code
_entity_poly.pdbx_strand_id
1 'polypeptide(L)'
;MSAHSFESDAKLEIPGLCPNFCQKFYNDCHQIIKYLGETVYKLYLDSQSEGSKSWCEKVQTFDEDYCFPEVITNKKLTSERSVLAVKSNSEKCVCFKQFEEYEGETTLPVKMQEVDDGSGRLFVAELPGIISVFHPNGSKEKLPFLNITDRIYRQGKNREIGLMSFIFHPSYKSNGKIYVIYAAKGRHTMKLHEFTMTTNNSIKKEREILKTIPPGRWHNLDDLIFGYDGYLYVFNGDGGVQADFFNLAQNTSVFFGKALRIDVDNMSEEKPYAIPPDNPFIEDTAFAPEIYAYGLRNPWRCTLDTGDPVTGENKGRIMCGDVGQGGYEEINIIKKGGNYGWKKKEGFGCFRSNECNDIRKIQNYIFHKS
;
A
#
# COMPACT_ATOMS: atom_id res chain seq x y z
N MET A 1 11.44 3.93 3.17
CA MET A 1 11.13 4.89 2.10
C MET A 1 10.17 5.90 2.68
N SER A 2 10.69 6.99 3.25
CA SER A 2 9.85 8.13 3.66
C SER A 2 9.75 9.09 2.47
N ALA A 3 8.58 9.67 2.31
CA ALA A 3 8.39 10.87 1.54
C ALA A 3 7.81 11.90 2.51
N HIS A 4 8.66 12.81 2.97
CA HIS A 4 8.20 14.00 3.66
C HIS A 4 7.72 15.01 2.63
N SER A 5 6.41 15.28 2.62
CA SER A 5 5.86 16.47 1.98
C SER A 5 6.00 17.64 2.96
N PHE A 6 7.08 18.41 2.83
CA PHE A 6 7.07 19.82 3.20
C PHE A 6 6.99 20.62 1.90
N GLU A 7 5.96 21.46 1.79
CA GLU A 7 5.88 22.50 0.78
C GLU A 7 7.09 23.44 0.97
N SER A 8 8.04 23.39 0.03
CA SER A 8 9.02 24.46 -0.19
C SER A 8 9.08 24.74 -1.69
N ASP A 9 9.07 26.02 -2.03
CA ASP A 9 8.70 26.63 -3.32
C ASP A 9 9.56 26.30 -4.57
N ALA A 10 10.27 25.17 -4.62
CA ALA A 10 10.83 24.65 -5.87
C ALA A 10 11.10 23.13 -5.78
N LYS A 11 10.50 22.34 -6.67
CA LYS A 11 10.88 20.93 -6.88
C LYS A 11 12.25 20.90 -7.57
N LEU A 12 13.26 20.31 -6.91
CA LEU A 12 14.52 19.96 -7.58
C LEU A 12 14.26 18.86 -8.62
N GLU A 13 14.93 18.95 -9.77
CA GLU A 13 14.86 17.92 -10.82
C GLU A 13 15.72 16.67 -10.53
N ILE A 14 16.47 16.69 -9.42
CA ILE A 14 17.27 15.58 -8.92
C ILE A 14 16.83 15.16 -7.50
N PRO A 15 17.09 13.91 -7.07
CA PRO A 15 16.80 13.42 -5.71
C PRO A 15 17.57 14.11 -4.57
N GLY A 16 18.42 15.08 -4.88
CA GLY A 16 19.37 15.71 -3.98
C GLY A 16 20.73 14.99 -3.92
N LEU A 17 21.77 15.71 -3.49
CA LEU A 17 23.13 15.19 -3.36
C LEU A 17 23.49 14.95 -1.90
N CYS A 18 24.26 13.91 -1.63
CA CYS A 18 24.76 13.67 -0.28
C CYS A 18 25.73 14.78 0.14
N PRO A 19 25.63 15.36 1.35
CA PRO A 19 26.43 16.53 1.73
C PRO A 19 27.94 16.37 1.48
N ASN A 20 28.49 15.21 1.85
CA ASN A 20 29.91 14.88 1.68
C ASN A 20 30.32 14.63 0.22
N PHE A 21 29.42 14.06 -0.59
CA PHE A 21 29.65 13.89 -2.02
C PHE A 21 29.45 15.20 -2.78
N CYS A 22 28.50 16.03 -2.37
CA CYS A 22 28.07 17.23 -3.05
C CYS A 22 29.21 18.22 -3.21
N GLN A 23 29.97 18.50 -2.15
CA GLN A 23 31.08 19.44 -2.22
C GLN A 23 32.18 18.93 -3.15
N LYS A 24 32.46 17.62 -3.11
CA LYS A 24 33.42 16.98 -4.01
C LYS A 24 32.96 17.06 -5.47
N PHE A 25 31.69 16.74 -5.72
CA PHE A 25 31.07 16.83 -7.04
C PHE A 25 31.09 18.27 -7.58
N TYR A 26 30.79 19.26 -6.74
CA TYR A 26 30.88 20.67 -7.12
C TYR A 26 32.32 21.01 -7.54
N ASN A 27 33.30 20.69 -6.71
CA ASN A 27 34.69 21.05 -6.99
C ASN A 27 35.23 20.35 -8.24
N ASP A 28 34.97 19.05 -8.38
CA ASP A 28 35.56 18.19 -9.42
C ASP A 28 34.75 18.21 -10.72
N CYS A 29 33.44 18.50 -10.66
CA CYS A 29 32.50 18.25 -11.74
C CYS A 29 31.45 19.37 -11.95
N HIS A 30 31.64 20.59 -11.43
CA HIS A 30 30.65 21.68 -11.60
C HIS A 30 30.25 21.96 -13.06
N GLN A 31 31.11 21.65 -14.03
CA GLN A 31 30.86 21.84 -15.46
C GLN A 31 29.63 21.07 -15.98
N ILE A 32 29.24 19.98 -15.31
CA ILE A 32 28.06 19.20 -15.68
C ILE A 32 26.79 19.60 -14.93
N ILE A 33 26.85 20.54 -13.98
CA ILE A 33 25.68 20.99 -13.20
C ILE A 33 24.58 21.56 -14.10
N LYS A 34 24.94 22.22 -15.20
CA LYS A 34 23.98 22.73 -16.20
C LYS A 34 23.09 21.66 -16.84
N TYR A 35 23.46 20.38 -16.71
CA TYR A 35 22.68 19.25 -17.21
C TYR A 35 21.84 18.57 -16.12
N LEU A 36 21.92 19.01 -14.86
CA LEU A 36 21.18 18.42 -13.74
C LEU A 36 19.77 19.00 -13.55
N GLY A 37 19.32 19.87 -14.45
CA GLY A 37 18.01 20.53 -14.37
C GLY A 37 18.12 22.05 -14.27
N GLU A 38 17.06 22.73 -14.71
CA GLU A 38 17.05 24.20 -14.77
C GLU A 38 17.09 24.83 -13.37
N THR A 39 16.35 24.27 -12.42
CA THR A 39 16.31 24.74 -11.03
C THR A 39 17.66 24.51 -10.35
N VAL A 40 18.23 23.31 -10.49
CA VAL A 40 19.56 22.98 -9.94
C VAL A 40 20.66 23.89 -10.50
N TYR A 41 20.62 24.17 -11.81
CA TYR A 41 21.58 25.07 -12.44
C TYR A 41 21.40 26.53 -12.02
N LYS A 42 20.15 26.98 -11.86
CA LYS A 42 19.87 28.32 -11.32
C LYS A 42 20.43 28.49 -9.91
N LEU A 43 20.18 27.52 -9.03
CA LEU A 43 20.74 27.51 -7.67
C LEU A 43 22.28 27.55 -7.67
N TYR A 44 22.92 26.91 -8.65
CA TYR A 44 24.38 26.96 -8.85
C TYR A 44 24.89 28.33 -9.25
N LEU A 45 24.20 29.01 -10.17
CA LEU A 45 24.52 30.37 -10.58
C LEU A 45 24.36 31.34 -9.40
N ASP A 46 23.28 31.18 -8.64
CA ASP A 46 22.98 32.02 -7.47
C ASP A 46 23.97 31.82 -6.31
N SER A 47 24.61 30.65 -6.22
CA SER A 47 25.59 30.32 -5.18
C SER A 47 27.06 30.59 -5.56
N GLN A 48 27.36 31.10 -6.76
CA GLN A 48 28.77 31.25 -7.22
C GLN A 48 29.62 32.10 -6.27
N SER A 49 29.05 33.17 -5.70
CA SER A 49 29.75 34.05 -4.76
C SER A 49 29.91 33.46 -3.36
N GLU A 50 29.09 32.46 -3.01
CA GLU A 50 29.05 31.84 -1.68
C GLU A 50 29.76 30.47 -1.66
N GLY A 51 30.07 29.93 -2.84
CA GLY A 51 30.84 28.71 -3.02
C GLY A 51 30.05 27.41 -2.87
N SER A 52 30.78 26.30 -2.88
CA SER A 52 30.23 24.94 -2.91
C SER A 52 29.32 24.60 -1.74
N LYS A 53 29.59 25.17 -0.56
CA LYS A 53 28.81 24.91 0.66
C LYS A 53 27.37 25.44 0.55
N SER A 54 27.20 26.69 0.11
CA SER A 54 25.87 27.29 -0.07
C SER A 54 25.07 26.57 -1.15
N TRP A 55 25.73 26.15 -2.23
CA TRP A 55 25.07 25.34 -3.25
C TRP A 55 24.58 24.01 -2.67
N CYS A 56 25.44 23.30 -1.95
CA CYS A 56 25.13 21.99 -1.38
C CYS A 56 24.00 22.03 -0.36
N GLU A 57 23.92 23.07 0.48
CA GLU A 57 22.79 23.25 1.40
C GLU A 57 21.44 23.35 0.67
N LYS A 58 21.42 23.88 -0.57
CA LYS A 58 20.22 24.06 -1.39
C LYS A 58 19.85 22.83 -2.22
N VAL A 59 20.81 21.92 -2.47
CA VAL A 59 20.60 20.73 -3.32
C VAL A 59 20.81 19.41 -2.59
N GLN A 60 21.04 19.42 -1.27
CA GLN A 60 21.28 18.19 -0.53
C GLN A 60 20.04 17.32 -0.39
N THR A 61 20.24 16.01 -0.28
CA THR A 61 19.15 15.07 0.07
C THR A 61 18.72 15.29 1.52
N PHE A 62 17.42 15.17 1.78
CA PHE A 62 16.87 15.21 3.14
C PHE A 62 17.03 13.88 3.89
N ASP A 63 17.29 12.79 3.17
CA ASP A 63 17.44 11.46 3.75
C ASP A 63 18.93 11.05 3.72
N GLU A 64 19.72 11.67 4.60
CA GLU A 64 21.16 11.44 4.72
C GLU A 64 21.50 10.01 5.16
N ASP A 65 20.53 9.29 5.74
CA ASP A 65 20.73 7.89 6.17
C ASP A 65 21.15 6.99 4.99
N TYR A 66 20.76 7.34 3.75
CA TYR A 66 21.06 6.59 2.52
C TYR A 66 22.28 7.10 1.76
N CYS A 67 23.03 8.04 2.33
CA CYS A 67 24.16 8.63 1.65
C CYS A 67 25.35 7.70 1.51
N PHE A 68 25.95 7.65 0.33
CA PHE A 68 27.17 6.88 0.13
C PHE A 68 28.42 7.73 0.41
N PRO A 69 29.42 7.22 1.17
CA PRO A 69 29.53 5.86 1.72
C PRO A 69 28.93 5.65 3.12
N GLU A 70 28.34 6.66 3.75
CA GLU A 70 27.83 6.63 5.13
C GLU A 70 26.79 5.54 5.40
N VAL A 71 25.99 5.18 4.39
CA VAL A 71 25.00 4.09 4.39
C VAL A 71 25.63 2.74 4.73
N ILE A 72 26.92 2.55 4.42
CA ILE A 72 27.69 1.34 4.73
C ILE A 72 27.94 1.22 6.25
N THR A 73 28.12 2.34 6.94
CA THR A 73 28.42 2.36 8.38
C THR A 73 27.20 2.70 9.24
N ASN A 74 26.06 3.00 8.61
CA ASN A 74 24.81 3.29 9.29
C ASN A 74 24.28 2.05 10.02
N LYS A 75 24.45 2.00 11.34
CA LYS A 75 24.05 0.85 12.18
C LYS A 75 22.56 0.54 12.12
N LYS A 76 21.70 1.52 11.83
CA LYS A 76 20.25 1.34 11.68
C LYS A 76 19.95 0.53 10.42
N LEU A 77 20.63 0.86 9.31
CA LEU A 77 20.47 0.22 7.99
C LEU A 77 21.35 -1.03 7.77
N THR A 78 22.33 -1.27 8.63
CA THR A 78 23.24 -2.43 8.55
C THR A 78 23.03 -3.46 9.67
N SER A 79 22.07 -3.21 10.59
CA SER A 79 21.71 -4.19 11.61
C SER A 79 21.14 -5.47 10.99
N GLU A 80 21.31 -6.62 11.65
CA GLU A 80 20.78 -7.92 11.18
C GLU A 80 19.24 -7.95 11.03
N ARG A 81 18.55 -6.99 11.64
CA ARG A 81 17.09 -6.81 11.53
C ARG A 81 16.67 -5.90 10.39
N SER A 82 17.61 -5.20 9.75
CA SER A 82 17.32 -4.31 8.63
C SER A 82 17.25 -5.12 7.32
N VAL A 83 16.26 -4.79 6.48
CA VAL A 83 16.03 -5.41 5.16
C VAL A 83 17.22 -5.24 4.21
N LEU A 84 18.15 -4.34 4.54
CA LEU A 84 19.24 -3.94 3.66
C LEU A 84 20.56 -4.67 3.94
N ALA A 85 20.78 -5.17 5.16
CA ALA A 85 21.99 -5.88 5.61
C ALA A 85 23.23 -5.55 4.75
N VAL A 86 23.56 -4.26 4.67
CA VAL A 86 24.59 -3.74 3.77
C VAL A 86 25.93 -4.22 4.27
N LYS A 87 26.60 -5.08 3.48
CA LYS A 87 27.99 -5.46 3.72
C LYS A 87 28.87 -4.75 2.70
N SER A 88 29.96 -4.12 3.14
CA SER A 88 31.00 -3.66 2.22
C SER A 88 31.86 -4.83 1.77
N ASN A 89 31.98 -5.03 0.46
CA ASN A 89 33.08 -5.81 -0.10
C ASN A 89 34.34 -4.92 -0.25
N SER A 90 35.46 -5.50 -0.67
CA SER A 90 36.73 -4.79 -0.93
C SER A 90 36.62 -3.65 -1.96
N GLU A 91 35.49 -3.54 -2.67
CA GLU A 91 35.22 -2.56 -3.71
C GLU A 91 34.26 -1.43 -3.27
N LYS A 92 33.87 -1.38 -1.97
CA LYS A 92 32.92 -0.38 -1.44
C LYS A 92 31.55 -0.40 -2.13
N CYS A 93 31.05 -1.56 -2.56
CA CYS A 93 29.68 -1.67 -3.10
C CYS A 93 28.65 -1.86 -1.98
N VAL A 94 27.43 -1.35 -2.17
CA VAL A 94 26.26 -1.65 -1.33
C VAL A 94 25.66 -2.97 -1.82
N CYS A 95 25.86 -4.05 -1.06
CA CYS A 95 25.19 -5.32 -1.33
C CYS A 95 23.87 -5.38 -0.55
N PHE A 96 22.74 -5.42 -1.27
CA PHE A 96 21.46 -5.80 -0.68
C PHE A 96 21.52 -7.29 -0.37
N LYS A 97 21.25 -7.71 0.87
CA LYS A 97 21.03 -9.12 1.15
C LYS A 97 19.71 -9.52 0.52
N GLN A 98 19.79 -10.22 -0.62
CA GLN A 98 18.67 -10.98 -1.15
C GLN A 98 18.15 -11.85 0.00
N PHE A 99 16.90 -11.63 0.41
CA PHE A 99 16.22 -12.58 1.29
C PHE A 99 16.25 -13.90 0.52
N GLU A 100 16.82 -14.93 1.16
CA GLU A 100 17.22 -16.20 0.57
C GLU A 100 16.30 -16.60 -0.60
N GLU A 101 16.89 -16.88 -1.76
CA GLU A 101 16.15 -17.40 -2.90
C GLU A 101 15.48 -18.70 -2.44
N TYR A 102 14.17 -18.65 -2.21
CA TYR A 102 13.41 -19.86 -1.99
C TYR A 102 13.43 -20.63 -3.32
N GLU A 103 14.32 -21.61 -3.43
CA GLU A 103 14.51 -22.45 -4.62
C GLU A 103 13.30 -23.36 -4.92
N GLY A 104 12.29 -23.36 -4.04
CA GLY A 104 11.03 -24.07 -4.28
C GLY A 104 10.00 -23.23 -5.03
N GLU A 105 8.94 -23.87 -5.52
CA GLU A 105 7.89 -23.15 -6.24
C GLU A 105 6.87 -22.53 -5.27
N THR A 106 6.63 -21.22 -5.41
CA THR A 106 5.35 -20.59 -5.02
C THR A 106 4.53 -20.40 -6.29
N THR A 107 3.21 -20.60 -6.20
CA THR A 107 2.35 -20.46 -7.38
C THR A 107 1.62 -19.13 -7.34
N LEU A 108 2.16 -18.12 -8.04
CA LEU A 108 1.53 -16.79 -8.16
C LEU A 108 1.27 -16.14 -6.79
N PRO A 109 2.33 -15.81 -6.01
CA PRO A 109 2.16 -15.13 -4.74
C PRO A 109 1.50 -13.76 -4.93
N VAL A 110 0.57 -13.40 -4.05
CA VAL A 110 -0.21 -12.16 -4.14
C VAL A 110 -0.03 -11.24 -2.93
N LYS A 111 0.21 -11.80 -1.74
CA LYS A 111 0.41 -11.05 -0.50
C LYS A 111 1.35 -11.82 0.43
N MET A 112 2.18 -11.08 1.15
CA MET A 112 3.01 -11.59 2.23
C MET A 112 2.71 -10.78 3.48
N GLN A 113 2.62 -11.46 4.62
CA GLN A 113 2.43 -10.80 5.92
C GLN A 113 3.15 -11.57 7.02
N GLU A 114 3.81 -10.83 7.90
CA GLU A 114 4.28 -11.35 9.18
C GLU A 114 3.13 -11.40 10.19
N VAL A 115 3.11 -12.44 11.03
CA VAL A 115 2.23 -12.48 12.19
C VAL A 115 2.93 -11.83 13.39
N ASP A 116 2.25 -10.92 14.09
CA ASP A 116 2.78 -10.25 15.28
C ASP A 116 2.69 -11.15 16.53
N ASP A 117 3.37 -12.30 16.48
CA ASP A 117 3.53 -13.22 17.61
C ASP A 117 4.99 -13.35 18.07
N GLY A 118 5.90 -12.60 17.45
CA GLY A 118 7.34 -12.60 17.72
C GLY A 118 8.10 -13.75 17.08
N SER A 119 7.46 -14.62 16.29
CA SER A 119 8.13 -15.76 15.67
C SER A 119 8.92 -15.41 14.41
N GLY A 120 8.70 -14.22 13.82
CA GLY A 120 9.27 -13.84 12.52
C GLY A 120 8.77 -14.67 11.35
N ARG A 121 7.63 -15.37 11.49
CA ARG A 121 7.10 -16.22 10.42
C ARG A 121 6.40 -15.36 9.38
N LEU A 122 6.67 -15.65 8.12
CA LEU A 122 6.04 -15.01 6.97
C LEU A 122 4.97 -15.92 6.39
N PHE A 123 3.78 -15.38 6.23
CA PHE A 123 2.64 -16.04 5.61
C PHE A 123 2.49 -15.50 4.20
N VAL A 124 2.48 -16.38 3.21
CA VAL A 124 2.42 -16.00 1.80
C VAL A 124 1.14 -16.55 1.20
N ALA A 125 0.24 -15.66 0.81
CA ALA A 125 -0.96 -15.99 0.07
C ALA A 125 -0.64 -16.16 -1.41
N GLU A 126 -1.13 -17.25 -1.98
CA GLU A 126 -0.94 -17.65 -3.36
C GLU A 126 -2.31 -17.67 -4.05
N LEU A 127 -2.38 -17.06 -5.25
CA LEU A 127 -3.62 -16.89 -6.02
C LEU A 127 -4.51 -18.15 -6.10
N PRO A 128 -3.97 -19.39 -6.20
CA PRO A 128 -4.77 -20.62 -6.22
C PRO A 128 -5.63 -20.90 -4.97
N GLY A 129 -5.40 -20.25 -3.83
CA GLY A 129 -6.14 -20.51 -2.58
C GLY A 129 -5.33 -21.11 -1.46
N ILE A 130 -4.02 -20.90 -1.46
CA ILE A 130 -3.09 -21.43 -0.46
C ILE A 130 -2.47 -20.27 0.32
N ILE A 131 -2.38 -20.40 1.64
CA ILE A 131 -1.49 -19.58 2.47
C ILE A 131 -0.38 -20.49 3.00
N SER A 132 0.84 -20.26 2.53
CA SER A 132 2.05 -20.96 2.92
C SER A 132 2.73 -20.27 4.11
N VAL A 133 3.51 -21.00 4.92
CA VAL A 133 4.29 -20.43 6.03
C VAL A 133 5.77 -20.61 5.75
N PHE A 134 6.53 -19.54 5.95
CA PHE A 134 7.98 -19.50 5.86
C PHE A 134 8.56 -19.05 7.19
N HIS A 135 9.67 -19.67 7.58
CA HIS A 135 10.41 -19.34 8.79
C HIS A 135 11.55 -18.35 8.50
N PRO A 136 12.08 -17.65 9.52
CA PRO A 136 13.22 -16.73 9.36
C PRO A 136 14.48 -17.36 8.74
N ASN A 137 14.61 -18.69 8.79
CA ASN A 137 15.71 -19.46 8.20
C ASN A 137 15.45 -19.90 6.75
N GLY A 138 14.46 -19.31 6.08
CA GLY A 138 14.09 -19.59 4.69
C GLY A 138 13.27 -20.86 4.48
N SER A 139 13.14 -21.73 5.49
CA SER A 139 12.39 -22.98 5.34
C SER A 139 10.88 -22.76 5.22
N LYS A 140 10.23 -23.53 4.35
CA LYS A 140 8.77 -23.55 4.16
C LYS A 140 8.15 -24.71 4.94
N GLU A 141 7.02 -24.47 5.60
CA GLU A 141 6.21 -25.53 6.22
C GLU A 141 5.69 -26.52 5.18
N LYS A 142 5.68 -27.81 5.52
CA LYS A 142 5.17 -28.87 4.62
C LYS A 142 3.68 -28.75 4.35
N LEU A 143 2.90 -28.39 5.38
CA LEU A 143 1.47 -28.19 5.27
C LEU A 143 1.17 -26.68 5.18
N PRO A 144 0.24 -26.27 4.31
CA PRO A 144 -0.17 -24.88 4.25
C PRO A 144 -0.88 -24.48 5.56
N PHE A 145 -0.79 -23.20 5.91
CA PHE A 145 -1.56 -22.62 7.00
C PHE A 145 -3.05 -22.61 6.70
N LEU A 146 -3.41 -22.30 5.45
CA LEU A 146 -4.79 -22.32 4.98
C LEU A 146 -4.83 -22.88 3.57
N ASN A 147 -5.78 -23.79 3.31
CA ASN A 147 -6.09 -24.29 1.98
C ASN A 147 -7.60 -24.16 1.73
N ILE A 148 -7.96 -23.28 0.80
CA ILE A 148 -9.33 -23.04 0.35
C ILE A 148 -9.46 -23.22 -1.17
N THR A 149 -8.55 -23.95 -1.80
CA THR A 149 -8.51 -24.19 -3.26
C THR A 149 -9.82 -24.75 -3.81
N ASP A 150 -10.56 -25.51 -3.00
CA ASP A 150 -11.89 -26.03 -3.30
C ASP A 150 -12.98 -24.95 -3.39
N ARG A 151 -12.75 -23.77 -2.80
CA ARG A 151 -13.67 -22.61 -2.78
C ARG A 151 -13.34 -21.55 -3.83
N ILE A 152 -12.12 -21.56 -4.36
CA ILE A 152 -11.60 -20.53 -5.25
C ILE A 152 -12.18 -20.65 -6.67
N TYR A 153 -12.61 -19.51 -7.21
CA TYR A 153 -12.89 -19.32 -8.63
C TYR A 153 -11.67 -18.71 -9.33
N ARG A 154 -11.27 -19.31 -10.45
CA ARG A 154 -10.24 -18.80 -11.35
C ARG A 154 -10.73 -18.88 -12.78
N GLN A 155 -10.21 -18.01 -13.63
CA GLN A 155 -10.51 -17.99 -15.06
C GLN A 155 -9.25 -17.71 -15.88
N GLY A 156 -8.78 -18.74 -16.57
CA GLY A 156 -7.67 -18.64 -17.52
C GLY A 156 -6.44 -17.96 -16.91
N LYS A 157 -6.00 -16.88 -17.56
CA LYS A 157 -4.81 -16.10 -17.16
C LYS A 157 -5.13 -14.89 -16.28
N ASN A 158 -6.39 -14.65 -15.91
CA ASN A 158 -6.74 -13.54 -15.02
C ASN A 158 -6.04 -13.72 -13.66
N ARG A 159 -5.29 -12.69 -13.24
CA ARG A 159 -4.50 -12.66 -12.00
C ARG A 159 -5.16 -11.84 -10.88
N GLU A 160 -6.32 -11.27 -11.14
CA GLU A 160 -7.14 -10.50 -10.19
C GLU A 160 -8.32 -11.30 -9.64
N ILE A 161 -8.32 -12.62 -9.87
CA ILE A 161 -9.31 -13.56 -9.33
C ILE A 161 -8.62 -14.79 -8.77
N GLY A 162 -8.91 -15.06 -7.50
CA GLY A 162 -8.26 -16.08 -6.72
C GLY A 162 -8.37 -15.74 -5.25
N LEU A 163 -7.43 -16.23 -4.46
CA LEU A 163 -7.12 -15.64 -3.15
C LEU A 163 -6.40 -14.31 -3.40
N MET A 164 -6.94 -13.21 -2.87
CA MET A 164 -6.48 -11.85 -3.19
C MET A 164 -5.68 -11.24 -2.06
N SER A 165 -6.19 -11.35 -0.83
CA SER A 165 -5.57 -10.77 0.35
C SER A 165 -5.97 -11.55 1.59
N PHE A 166 -5.20 -11.39 2.64
CA PHE A 166 -5.55 -11.81 3.98
C PHE A 166 -4.97 -10.83 5.00
N ILE A 167 -5.49 -10.88 6.21
CA ILE A 167 -4.91 -10.20 7.37
C ILE A 167 -5.19 -10.96 8.67
N PHE A 168 -4.21 -10.97 9.57
CA PHE A 168 -4.41 -11.44 10.95
C PHE A 168 -5.18 -10.39 11.76
N HIS A 169 -6.07 -10.83 12.63
CA HIS A 169 -6.63 -9.94 13.65
C HIS A 169 -5.50 -9.38 14.54
N PRO A 170 -5.54 -8.12 15.01
CA PRO A 170 -4.51 -7.58 15.92
C PRO A 170 -4.34 -8.42 17.19
N SER A 171 -5.43 -9.05 17.65
CA SER A 171 -5.45 -10.01 18.76
C SER A 171 -5.37 -11.48 18.33
N TYR A 172 -4.77 -11.80 17.18
CA TYR A 172 -4.69 -13.17 16.65
C TYR A 172 -4.15 -14.19 17.67
N LYS A 173 -3.18 -13.80 18.48
CA LYS A 173 -2.60 -14.66 19.53
C LYS A 173 -3.64 -15.16 20.54
N SER A 174 -4.68 -14.37 20.83
CA SER A 174 -5.73 -14.74 21.79
C SER A 174 -6.99 -15.29 21.12
N ASN A 175 -7.33 -14.83 19.91
CA ASN A 175 -8.60 -15.17 19.27
C ASN A 175 -8.48 -16.09 18.05
N GLY A 176 -7.29 -16.27 17.49
CA GLY A 176 -7.03 -17.11 16.32
C GLY A 176 -7.71 -16.63 15.03
N LYS A 177 -8.20 -15.39 14.96
CA LYS A 177 -8.97 -14.88 13.82
C LYS A 177 -8.08 -14.36 12.68
N ILE A 178 -8.37 -14.79 11.46
CA ILE A 178 -7.83 -14.24 10.21
C ILE A 178 -8.97 -13.84 9.29
N TYR A 179 -8.73 -12.87 8.42
CA TYR A 179 -9.69 -12.40 7.43
C TYR A 179 -9.10 -12.60 6.04
N VAL A 180 -9.90 -13.10 5.11
CA VAL A 180 -9.43 -13.52 3.79
C VAL A 180 -10.38 -12.99 2.72
N ILE A 181 -9.82 -12.34 1.69
CA ILE A 181 -10.54 -11.96 0.49
C ILE A 181 -10.27 -12.99 -0.61
N TYR A 182 -11.33 -13.52 -1.21
CA TYR A 182 -11.20 -14.38 -2.38
C TYR A 182 -12.38 -14.32 -3.36
N ALA A 183 -12.10 -14.66 -4.62
CA ALA A 183 -13.12 -14.94 -5.62
C ALA A 183 -13.71 -16.34 -5.37
N ALA A 184 -14.99 -16.42 -5.01
CA ALA A 184 -15.69 -17.66 -4.71
C ALA A 184 -16.26 -18.32 -5.97
N LYS A 185 -16.30 -19.66 -5.98
CA LYS A 185 -16.99 -20.46 -7.02
C LYS A 185 -18.45 -20.06 -7.15
N GLY A 186 -18.97 -20.07 -8.39
CA GLY A 186 -20.40 -19.97 -8.67
C GLY A 186 -20.95 -18.56 -8.91
N ARG A 187 -20.34 -17.82 -9.86
CA ARG A 187 -20.71 -16.45 -10.35
C ARG A 187 -19.79 -15.34 -9.82
N HIS A 188 -18.49 -15.40 -10.15
CA HIS A 188 -17.50 -14.32 -9.98
C HIS A 188 -17.82 -13.38 -8.81
N THR A 189 -17.93 -13.98 -7.62
CA THR A 189 -18.38 -13.32 -6.40
C THR A 189 -17.17 -13.14 -5.52
N MET A 190 -16.91 -11.93 -5.07
CA MET A 190 -15.84 -11.67 -4.12
C MET A 190 -16.38 -11.79 -2.70
N LYS A 191 -15.63 -12.46 -1.83
CA LYS A 191 -16.00 -12.66 -0.43
C LYS A 191 -14.88 -12.20 0.48
N LEU A 192 -15.25 -11.52 1.55
CA LEU A 192 -14.45 -11.35 2.77
C LEU A 192 -14.95 -12.36 3.79
N HIS A 193 -14.08 -13.25 4.23
CA HIS A 193 -14.41 -14.33 5.16
C HIS A 193 -13.48 -14.26 6.38
N GLU A 194 -14.06 -14.33 7.57
CA GLU A 194 -13.31 -14.58 8.80
C GLU A 194 -13.16 -16.08 9.03
N PHE A 195 -11.94 -16.52 9.33
CA PHE A 195 -11.65 -17.86 9.84
C PHE A 195 -11.07 -17.78 11.23
N THR A 196 -11.57 -18.61 12.14
CA THR A 196 -10.89 -18.89 13.42
C THR A 196 -10.05 -20.14 13.25
N MET A 197 -8.74 -20.01 13.44
CA MET A 197 -7.78 -21.10 13.29
C MET A 197 -7.53 -21.81 14.62
N THR A 198 -7.28 -23.12 14.56
CA THR A 198 -6.73 -23.88 15.69
C THR A 198 -5.21 -23.73 15.73
N THR A 199 -4.59 -24.17 16.84
CA THR A 199 -3.13 -24.23 16.98
C THR A 199 -2.46 -25.17 15.97
N ASN A 200 -3.21 -26.09 15.37
CA ASN A 200 -2.72 -27.04 14.37
C ASN A 200 -3.05 -26.59 12.93
N ASN A 201 -3.31 -25.30 12.73
CA ASN A 201 -3.62 -24.69 11.42
C ASN A 201 -4.85 -25.30 10.72
N SER A 202 -5.88 -25.67 11.50
CA SER A 202 -7.18 -26.08 10.95
C SER A 202 -8.25 -25.03 11.20
N ILE A 203 -9.25 -24.95 10.30
CA ILE A 203 -10.39 -24.04 10.46
C ILE A 203 -11.31 -24.59 11.57
N LYS A 204 -11.44 -23.83 12.67
CA LYS A 204 -12.37 -24.14 13.77
C LYS A 204 -13.77 -23.58 13.52
N LYS A 205 -13.84 -22.34 13.02
CA LYS A 205 -15.07 -21.59 12.75
C LYS A 205 -14.85 -20.69 11.55
N GLU A 206 -15.93 -20.44 10.81
CA GLU A 206 -15.93 -19.51 9.69
C GLU A 206 -17.17 -18.58 9.76
N ARG A 207 -17.03 -17.37 9.23
CA ARG A 207 -18.09 -16.35 9.16
C ARG A 207 -17.90 -15.49 7.91
N GLU A 208 -18.87 -15.52 6.99
CA GLU A 208 -18.89 -14.60 5.85
C GLU A 208 -19.17 -13.18 6.38
N ILE A 209 -18.26 -12.24 6.08
CA ILE A 209 -18.35 -10.86 6.55
C ILE A 209 -18.96 -9.98 5.48
N LEU A 210 -18.43 -10.03 4.26
CA LEU A 210 -18.85 -9.19 3.15
C LEU A 210 -18.88 -10.00 1.87
N LYS A 211 -19.84 -9.68 1.00
CA LYS A 211 -19.97 -10.27 -0.33
C LYS A 211 -20.24 -9.16 -1.34
N THR A 212 -19.48 -9.15 -2.43
CA THR A 212 -19.72 -8.26 -3.58
C THR A 212 -19.79 -9.06 -4.87
N ILE A 213 -20.56 -8.56 -5.84
CA ILE A 213 -20.68 -9.15 -7.17
C ILE A 213 -20.29 -8.05 -8.17
N PRO A 214 -19.01 -7.95 -8.56
CA PRO A 214 -18.56 -6.93 -9.49
C PRO A 214 -19.21 -7.13 -10.88
N PRO A 215 -19.53 -6.04 -11.59
CA PRO A 215 -20.07 -6.10 -12.94
C PRO A 215 -19.03 -6.54 -13.99
N GLY A 216 -17.75 -6.26 -13.74
CA GLY A 216 -16.61 -6.70 -14.55
C GLY A 216 -15.92 -7.93 -13.93
N ARG A 217 -14.69 -8.19 -14.36
CA ARG A 217 -13.87 -9.32 -13.89
C ARG A 217 -12.54 -8.93 -13.24
N TRP A 218 -12.38 -7.63 -13.01
CA TRP A 218 -11.15 -6.95 -12.63
C TRP A 218 -11.48 -5.90 -11.56
N HIS A 219 -10.47 -5.32 -10.92
CA HIS A 219 -10.59 -4.28 -9.88
C HIS A 219 -11.63 -4.64 -8.81
N ASN A 220 -11.26 -5.65 -8.02
CA ASN A 220 -12.18 -6.37 -7.15
C ASN A 220 -11.97 -5.95 -5.69
N LEU A 221 -12.44 -6.75 -4.74
CA LEU A 221 -12.00 -6.65 -3.36
C LEU A 221 -10.50 -6.97 -3.34
N ASP A 222 -9.68 -5.99 -2.97
CA ASP A 222 -8.23 -6.00 -3.24
C ASP A 222 -7.40 -6.23 -1.97
N ASP A 223 -7.64 -5.43 -0.93
CA ASP A 223 -6.81 -5.46 0.28
C ASP A 223 -7.56 -5.21 1.59
N LEU A 224 -6.91 -5.60 2.69
CA LEU A 224 -7.37 -5.51 4.07
C LEU A 224 -6.28 -4.91 4.96
N ILE A 225 -6.69 -3.99 5.84
CA ILE A 225 -5.84 -3.41 6.89
C ILE A 225 -6.63 -3.26 8.17
N PHE A 226 -6.02 -3.58 9.31
CA PHE A 226 -6.52 -3.12 10.60
C PHE A 226 -5.89 -1.77 10.93
N GLY A 227 -6.71 -0.77 11.20
CA GLY A 227 -6.22 0.52 11.70
C GLY A 227 -5.80 0.42 13.17
N TYR A 228 -5.07 1.43 13.65
CA TYR A 228 -4.76 1.54 15.08
C TYR A 228 -5.99 1.84 15.95
N ASP A 229 -7.12 2.18 15.31
CA ASP A 229 -8.43 2.29 15.93
C ASP A 229 -9.12 0.92 16.16
N GLY A 230 -8.51 -0.18 15.71
CA GLY A 230 -9.01 -1.54 15.90
C GLY A 230 -10.04 -1.99 14.87
N TYR A 231 -10.41 -1.13 13.91
CA TYR A 231 -11.39 -1.48 12.88
C TYR A 231 -10.74 -2.05 11.62
N LEU A 232 -11.51 -2.85 10.89
CA LEU A 232 -11.08 -3.42 9.62
C LEU A 232 -11.42 -2.47 8.48
N TYR A 233 -10.39 -2.06 7.75
CA TYR A 233 -10.48 -1.33 6.50
C TYR A 233 -10.46 -2.32 5.33
N VAL A 234 -11.41 -2.18 4.41
CA VAL A 234 -11.59 -3.05 3.25
C VAL A 234 -11.53 -2.21 1.99
N PHE A 235 -10.59 -2.51 1.11
CA PHE A 235 -10.38 -1.77 -0.14
C PHE A 235 -10.99 -2.55 -1.30
N ASN A 236 -11.86 -1.90 -2.06
CA ASN A 236 -12.59 -2.51 -3.16
C ASN A 236 -12.55 -1.60 -4.39
N GLY A 237 -12.04 -2.12 -5.50
CA GLY A 237 -11.99 -1.43 -6.78
C GLY A 237 -13.37 -1.15 -7.39
N ASP A 238 -13.37 -0.44 -8.50
CA ASP A 238 -14.55 0.07 -9.22
C ASP A 238 -15.40 -1.03 -9.90
N GLY A 239 -14.97 -2.30 -9.80
CA GLY A 239 -15.65 -3.44 -10.38
C GLY A 239 -15.26 -3.74 -11.82
N GLY A 240 -14.25 -3.06 -12.37
CA GLY A 240 -13.47 -3.54 -13.52
C GLY A 240 -14.11 -3.34 -14.89
N VAL A 241 -15.18 -2.56 -14.99
CA VAL A 241 -15.76 -2.18 -16.28
C VAL A 241 -15.02 -0.95 -16.79
N GLN A 242 -14.55 -1.00 -18.03
CA GLN A 242 -13.69 0.02 -18.61
C GLN A 242 -14.20 1.43 -18.32
N ALA A 243 -13.31 2.30 -17.82
CA ALA A 243 -13.61 3.71 -17.57
C ALA A 243 -14.83 3.91 -16.64
N ASP A 244 -15.02 2.98 -15.68
CA ASP A 244 -16.13 2.91 -14.74
C ASP A 244 -17.46 3.28 -15.41
N PHE A 245 -17.85 2.55 -16.46
CA PHE A 245 -19.04 2.86 -17.27
C PHE A 245 -20.30 3.08 -16.42
N PHE A 246 -20.45 2.31 -15.34
CA PHE A 246 -21.58 2.37 -14.41
C PHE A 246 -21.44 3.44 -13.31
N ASN A 247 -20.33 4.18 -13.28
CA ASN A 247 -20.03 5.25 -12.32
C ASN A 247 -20.12 4.78 -10.86
N LEU A 248 -19.66 3.55 -10.58
CA LEU A 248 -19.80 2.93 -9.27
C LEU A 248 -18.86 3.56 -8.24
N ALA A 249 -17.71 4.07 -8.65
CA ALA A 249 -16.76 4.72 -7.76
C ALA A 249 -17.35 5.98 -7.08
N GLN A 250 -18.20 6.72 -7.80
CA GLN A 250 -18.93 7.88 -7.27
C GLN A 250 -20.33 7.53 -6.75
N ASN A 251 -20.85 6.34 -7.04
CA ASN A 251 -22.11 5.89 -6.44
C ASN A 251 -21.89 5.53 -4.97
N THR A 252 -22.55 6.27 -4.09
CA THR A 252 -22.36 6.22 -2.62
C THR A 252 -23.19 5.14 -1.94
N SER A 253 -24.10 4.47 -2.66
CA SER A 253 -24.93 3.39 -2.09
C SER A 253 -24.36 1.99 -2.35
N VAL A 254 -23.18 1.88 -2.97
CA VAL A 254 -22.52 0.61 -3.33
C VAL A 254 -21.06 0.58 -2.90
N PHE A 255 -20.49 -0.62 -2.84
CA PHE A 255 -19.15 -0.84 -2.29
C PHE A 255 -17.99 -0.75 -3.29
N PHE A 256 -18.22 -0.42 -4.56
CA PHE A 256 -17.17 -0.40 -5.58
C PHE A 256 -16.48 0.97 -5.65
N GLY A 257 -15.16 0.98 -5.78
CA GLY A 257 -14.33 2.18 -5.76
C GLY A 257 -14.33 2.85 -4.39
N LYS A 258 -14.24 2.05 -3.32
CA LYS A 258 -14.40 2.46 -1.92
C LYS A 258 -13.27 1.96 -1.03
N ALA A 259 -13.00 2.74 0.01
CA ALA A 259 -12.45 2.24 1.26
C ALA A 259 -13.61 2.11 2.25
N LEU A 260 -13.88 0.90 2.71
CA LEU A 260 -14.87 0.62 3.75
C LEU A 260 -14.17 0.53 5.11
N ARG A 261 -14.88 0.83 6.20
CA ARG A 261 -14.40 0.67 7.59
C ARG A 261 -15.51 0.06 8.43
N ILE A 262 -15.26 -1.15 8.96
CA ILE A 262 -16.23 -1.97 9.68
C ILE A 262 -15.67 -2.49 11.01
N ASP A 263 -16.56 -2.73 11.97
CA ASP A 263 -16.24 -3.36 13.25
C ASP A 263 -16.54 -4.86 13.19
N VAL A 264 -15.49 -5.67 13.09
CA VAL A 264 -15.60 -7.14 12.99
C VAL A 264 -15.66 -7.83 14.34
N ASP A 265 -15.40 -7.13 15.45
CA ASP A 265 -15.48 -7.70 16.79
C ASP A 265 -16.89 -7.63 17.36
N ASN A 266 -17.70 -6.69 16.90
CA ASN A 266 -19.11 -6.59 17.21
C ASN A 266 -19.99 -6.98 16.02
N MET A 267 -21.16 -7.57 16.31
CA MET A 267 -22.16 -7.90 15.28
C MET A 267 -23.42 -7.09 15.54
N SER A 268 -24.13 -6.74 14.47
CA SER A 268 -25.50 -6.24 14.58
C SER A 268 -26.50 -7.38 14.33
N GLU A 269 -27.80 -7.11 14.53
CA GLU A 269 -28.84 -8.11 14.24
C GLU A 269 -28.89 -8.48 12.74
N GLU A 270 -28.56 -7.54 11.86
CA GLU A 270 -28.68 -7.70 10.41
C GLU A 270 -27.37 -8.07 9.71
N LYS A 271 -26.22 -7.70 10.30
CA LYS A 271 -24.90 -7.83 9.66
C LYS A 271 -23.92 -8.57 10.55
N PRO A 272 -23.01 -9.39 9.96
CA PRO A 272 -21.97 -10.11 10.69
C PRO A 272 -20.84 -9.20 11.21
N TYR A 273 -21.05 -7.88 11.19
CA TYR A 273 -20.18 -6.82 11.70
C TYR A 273 -21.07 -5.65 12.17
N ALA A 274 -20.49 -4.73 12.92
CA ALA A 274 -21.11 -3.45 13.28
C ALA A 274 -20.49 -2.30 12.47
N ILE A 275 -21.16 -1.15 12.47
CA ILE A 275 -20.65 0.09 11.89
C ILE A 275 -19.96 0.89 12.99
N PRO A 276 -18.69 1.29 12.81
CA PRO A 276 -18.04 2.21 13.74
C PRO A 276 -18.87 3.51 13.89
N PRO A 277 -19.17 3.95 15.11
CA PRO A 277 -20.08 5.08 15.34
C PRO A 277 -19.55 6.40 14.79
N ASP A 278 -18.24 6.49 14.58
CA ASP A 278 -17.60 7.67 14.00
C ASP A 278 -17.38 7.56 12.48
N ASN A 279 -17.96 6.59 11.76
CA ASN A 279 -17.85 6.60 10.29
C ASN A 279 -18.39 7.91 9.68
N PRO A 280 -17.78 8.42 8.60
CA PRO A 280 -18.01 9.79 8.12
C PRO A 280 -19.42 10.08 7.60
N PHE A 281 -20.17 9.04 7.24
CA PHE A 281 -21.47 9.18 6.56
C PHE A 281 -22.62 8.49 7.31
N ILE A 282 -22.46 8.21 8.61
CA ILE A 282 -23.47 7.45 9.38
C ILE A 282 -24.85 8.11 9.40
N GLU A 283 -24.90 9.45 9.35
CA GLU A 283 -26.14 10.25 9.33
C GLU A 283 -26.63 10.58 7.91
N ASP A 284 -25.87 10.24 6.87
CA ASP A 284 -26.24 10.53 5.48
C ASP A 284 -26.82 9.29 4.81
N THR A 285 -28.14 9.26 4.69
CA THR A 285 -28.87 8.13 4.09
C THR A 285 -28.57 7.89 2.61
N ALA A 286 -27.92 8.83 1.93
CA ALA A 286 -27.46 8.63 0.55
C ALA A 286 -26.19 7.78 0.48
N PHE A 287 -25.50 7.56 1.60
CA PHE A 287 -24.29 6.77 1.70
C PHE A 287 -24.55 5.45 2.40
N ALA A 288 -23.91 4.39 1.92
CA ALA A 288 -23.79 3.17 2.70
C ALA A 288 -22.90 3.45 3.92
N PRO A 289 -23.33 3.09 5.15
CA PRO A 289 -22.66 3.50 6.39
C PRO A 289 -21.28 2.87 6.59
N GLU A 290 -20.94 1.82 5.83
CA GLU A 290 -19.62 1.21 5.78
C GLU A 290 -18.56 2.10 5.12
N ILE A 291 -18.97 3.05 4.27
CA ILE A 291 -18.05 3.83 3.46
C ILE A 291 -17.25 4.78 4.36
N TYR A 292 -15.93 4.62 4.31
CA TYR A 292 -14.98 5.55 4.93
C TYR A 292 -14.46 6.57 3.93
N ALA A 293 -14.20 6.14 2.70
CA ALA A 293 -13.79 7.00 1.59
C ALA A 293 -14.24 6.41 0.24
N TYR A 294 -14.30 7.22 -0.80
CA TYR A 294 -14.86 6.82 -2.10
C TYR A 294 -14.15 7.49 -3.29
N GLY A 295 -14.48 7.07 -4.50
CA GLY A 295 -13.86 7.60 -5.72
C GLY A 295 -12.48 7.02 -6.01
N LEU A 296 -12.20 5.80 -5.55
CA LEU A 296 -10.99 5.03 -5.89
C LEU A 296 -11.24 4.20 -7.16
N ARG A 297 -10.20 3.80 -7.88
CA ARG A 297 -10.31 2.95 -9.07
C ARG A 297 -9.98 1.49 -8.78
N ASN A 298 -8.75 1.20 -8.42
CA ASN A 298 -8.20 -0.13 -8.14
C ASN A 298 -7.12 -0.01 -7.04
N PRO A 299 -7.53 0.20 -5.78
CA PRO A 299 -6.64 0.34 -4.62
C PRO A 299 -6.01 -1.02 -4.23
N TRP A 300 -5.12 -1.53 -5.09
CA TRP A 300 -4.63 -2.91 -5.10
C TRP A 300 -3.90 -3.31 -3.80
N ARG A 301 -3.06 -2.43 -3.26
CA ARG A 301 -2.32 -2.66 -2.03
C ARG A 301 -2.24 -1.40 -1.20
N CYS A 302 -2.49 -1.57 0.08
CA CYS A 302 -2.42 -0.51 1.06
C CYS A 302 -1.46 -0.87 2.19
N THR A 303 -1.01 0.14 2.93
CA THR A 303 -0.22 -0.03 4.15
C THR A 303 -0.65 0.97 5.22
N LEU A 304 -0.35 0.65 6.47
CA LEU A 304 -0.55 1.53 7.62
C LEU A 304 0.80 2.14 8.00
N ASP A 305 0.86 3.47 8.06
CA ASP A 305 2.03 4.22 8.50
C ASP A 305 2.22 4.01 10.01
N THR A 306 3.36 3.45 10.39
CA THR A 306 3.72 3.25 11.81
C THR A 306 4.06 4.56 12.50
N GLY A 307 4.20 5.64 11.73
CA GLY A 307 4.64 6.96 12.16
C GLY A 307 6.14 7.03 12.37
N ASP A 308 6.61 8.23 12.67
CA ASP A 308 7.97 8.45 13.12
C ASP A 308 8.26 7.60 14.37
N PRO A 309 9.34 6.79 14.40
CA PRO A 309 9.62 5.89 15.53
C PRO A 309 9.86 6.60 16.87
N VAL A 310 10.17 7.90 16.88
CA VAL A 310 10.48 8.69 18.07
C VAL A 310 9.29 9.54 18.47
N THR A 311 8.73 10.30 17.53
CA THR A 311 7.66 11.29 17.81
C THR A 311 6.27 10.70 17.65
N GLY A 312 6.13 9.60 16.90
CA GLY A 312 4.83 9.03 16.51
C GLY A 312 4.06 9.90 15.52
N GLU A 313 4.67 10.96 14.98
CA GLU A 313 4.05 11.80 13.97
C GLU A 313 3.63 10.91 12.79
N ASN A 314 2.49 11.23 12.18
CA ASN A 314 1.97 10.52 11.01
C ASN A 314 1.53 9.06 11.23
N LYS A 315 1.60 8.55 12.47
CA LYS A 315 1.11 7.23 12.83
C LYS A 315 -0.38 7.06 12.49
N GLY A 316 -0.71 5.96 11.84
CA GLY A 316 -2.07 5.59 11.49
C GLY A 316 -2.57 6.14 10.15
N ARG A 317 -1.75 6.87 9.40
CA ARG A 317 -2.09 7.19 8.00
C ARG A 317 -2.16 5.91 7.19
N ILE A 318 -3.22 5.75 6.41
CA ILE A 318 -3.32 4.64 5.45
C ILE A 318 -2.87 5.15 4.09
N MET A 319 -1.90 4.46 3.48
CA MET A 319 -1.39 4.77 2.16
C MET A 319 -1.77 3.65 1.20
N CYS A 320 -2.36 3.98 0.05
CA CYS A 320 -2.81 2.99 -0.93
C CYS A 320 -2.26 3.31 -2.32
N GLY A 321 -1.75 2.29 -3.00
CA GLY A 321 -1.52 2.36 -4.44
C GLY A 321 -2.82 2.13 -5.18
N ASP A 322 -3.24 3.11 -5.98
CA ASP A 322 -4.46 3.07 -6.80
C ASP A 322 -4.07 3.07 -8.28
N VAL A 323 -4.36 1.98 -8.98
CA VAL A 323 -3.97 1.80 -10.38
C VAL A 323 -4.92 2.58 -11.28
N GLY A 324 -4.37 3.44 -12.15
CA GLY A 324 -5.11 4.22 -13.13
C GLY A 324 -5.65 3.43 -14.33
N GLN A 325 -6.49 4.08 -15.13
CA GLN A 325 -7.02 3.54 -16.38
C GLN A 325 -6.01 3.59 -17.53
N GLY A 326 -5.05 4.50 -17.48
CA GLY A 326 -3.95 4.59 -18.44
C GLY A 326 -3.20 5.93 -18.46
N GLY A 327 -3.60 6.91 -17.65
CA GLY A 327 -2.92 8.20 -17.52
C GLY A 327 -2.02 8.31 -16.30
N TYR A 328 -2.49 7.88 -15.13
CA TYR A 328 -1.75 8.00 -13.88
C TYR A 328 -2.05 6.86 -12.91
N GLU A 329 -1.02 6.22 -12.39
CA GLU A 329 -1.12 5.46 -11.13
C GLU A 329 -0.92 6.42 -9.96
N GLU A 330 -1.65 6.24 -8.86
CA GLU A 330 -1.64 7.14 -7.70
C GLU A 330 -1.16 6.44 -6.42
N ILE A 331 -0.50 7.20 -5.53
CA ILE A 331 -0.41 6.85 -4.12
C ILE A 331 -1.28 7.82 -3.31
N ASN A 332 -2.31 7.29 -2.68
CA ASN A 332 -3.32 8.04 -1.93
C ASN A 332 -3.13 7.90 -0.42
N ILE A 333 -3.19 9.01 0.34
CA ILE A 333 -3.46 8.95 1.79
C ILE A 333 -4.96 8.84 1.97
N ILE A 334 -5.44 7.70 2.48
CA ILE A 334 -6.85 7.46 2.73
C ILE A 334 -7.31 8.26 3.95
N LYS A 335 -8.22 9.22 3.73
CA LYS A 335 -8.76 10.10 4.77
C LYS A 335 -10.25 9.89 4.94
N LYS A 336 -10.71 10.06 6.18
CA LYS A 336 -12.13 10.04 6.57
C LYS A 336 -12.96 10.97 5.69
N GLY A 337 -13.94 10.42 4.99
CA GLY A 337 -14.84 11.14 4.09
C GLY A 337 -14.20 11.58 2.77
N GLY A 338 -12.99 11.11 2.45
CA GLY A 338 -12.27 11.51 1.24
C GLY A 338 -12.97 11.06 -0.05
N ASN A 339 -12.98 11.95 -1.06
CA ASN A 339 -13.31 11.61 -2.44
C ASN A 339 -12.03 11.67 -3.27
N TYR A 340 -11.65 10.56 -3.90
CA TYR A 340 -10.43 10.45 -4.73
C TYR A 340 -10.69 10.74 -6.22
N GLY A 341 -11.93 11.09 -6.56
CA GLY A 341 -12.26 11.71 -7.85
C GLY A 341 -12.45 10.75 -9.02
N TRP A 342 -12.03 9.48 -8.92
CA TRP A 342 -12.36 8.50 -9.96
C TRP A 342 -13.88 8.35 -10.07
N LYS A 343 -14.49 8.46 -11.26
CA LYS A 343 -13.85 8.42 -12.58
C LYS A 343 -13.63 9.74 -13.30
N LYS A 344 -13.93 10.87 -12.66
CA LYS A 344 -13.83 12.19 -13.30
C LYS A 344 -12.38 12.68 -13.35
N LYS A 345 -11.55 12.25 -12.40
CA LYS A 345 -10.10 12.48 -12.39
C LYS A 345 -9.33 11.16 -12.39
N GLU A 346 -8.13 11.24 -12.95
CA GLU A 346 -7.08 10.24 -12.86
C GLU A 346 -5.79 11.02 -12.66
N GLY A 347 -5.16 10.86 -11.50
CA GLY A 347 -4.13 11.76 -11.00
C GLY A 347 -4.59 13.22 -11.08
N PHE A 348 -3.66 14.11 -11.45
CA PHE A 348 -3.91 15.55 -11.61
C PHE A 348 -4.80 15.90 -12.81
N GLY A 349 -5.01 14.94 -13.72
CA GLY A 349 -5.74 15.16 -14.96
C GLY A 349 -7.24 14.90 -14.85
N CYS A 350 -8.00 15.60 -15.67
CA CYS A 350 -9.36 15.16 -15.95
C CYS A 350 -9.34 13.88 -16.79
N PHE A 351 -10.20 12.94 -16.47
CA PHE A 351 -10.36 11.72 -17.24
C PHE A 351 -11.52 11.86 -18.23
N ARG A 352 -11.23 11.73 -19.53
CA ARG A 352 -12.19 11.75 -20.68
C ARG A 352 -13.08 12.97 -20.86
N SER A 353 -13.04 13.98 -19.98
CA SER A 353 -13.75 15.25 -20.14
C SER A 353 -12.87 16.39 -19.68
N ASN A 354 -13.12 17.62 -20.13
CA ASN A 354 -12.40 18.80 -19.66
C ASN A 354 -13.05 19.42 -18.40
N GLU A 355 -14.17 18.88 -17.94
CA GLU A 355 -14.99 19.39 -16.84
C GLU A 355 -14.90 18.47 -15.61
N CYS A 356 -13.70 18.36 -15.02
CA CYS A 356 -13.48 17.61 -13.78
C CYS A 356 -13.36 18.49 -12.52
N ASN A 357 -13.67 19.78 -12.64
CA ASN A 357 -13.59 20.77 -11.56
C ASN A 357 -14.79 20.73 -10.60
N ASP A 358 -15.88 20.07 -10.98
CA ASP A 358 -17.14 20.00 -10.21
C ASP A 358 -17.19 18.89 -9.14
N ILE A 359 -16.03 18.31 -8.78
CA ILE A 359 -15.99 17.33 -7.69
C ILE A 359 -15.74 18.07 -6.38
N ARG A 360 -16.71 17.99 -5.46
CA ARG A 360 -16.57 18.54 -4.10
C ARG A 360 -15.34 17.90 -3.42
N LYS A 361 -14.38 18.74 -3.03
CA LYS A 361 -13.22 18.41 -2.17
C LYS A 361 -12.52 17.09 -2.54
N ILE A 362 -11.86 17.06 -3.70
CA ILE A 362 -10.95 15.97 -4.07
C ILE A 362 -9.77 15.97 -3.10
N GLN A 363 -9.42 14.81 -2.56
CA GLN A 363 -8.18 14.66 -1.80
C GLN A 363 -6.99 14.59 -2.75
N ASN A 364 -5.95 15.37 -2.45
CA ASN A 364 -4.71 15.33 -3.22
C ASN A 364 -3.95 14.02 -2.92
N TYR A 365 -3.49 13.35 -3.97
CA TYR A 365 -2.56 12.21 -3.93
C TYR A 365 -1.15 12.71 -3.58
N ILE A 366 -0.33 11.82 -3.02
CA ILE A 366 1.06 12.14 -2.66
C ILE A 366 1.98 12.03 -3.88
N PHE A 367 1.79 10.96 -4.67
CA PHE A 367 2.62 10.62 -5.81
C PHE A 367 1.79 10.11 -6.97
N HIS A 368 2.32 10.27 -8.18
CA HIS A 368 1.80 9.58 -9.34
C HIS A 368 2.94 9.02 -10.20
N LYS A 369 2.61 8.01 -11.01
CA LYS A 369 3.43 7.55 -12.13
C LYS A 369 2.63 7.71 -13.41
N SER A 370 3.18 8.46 -14.37
CA SER A 370 2.62 8.66 -15.72
C SER A 370 3.06 7.57 -16.68
#